data_AF-A0A318UT01-F1
#
_entry.id   AF-A0A318UT01-F1
#
_cell.length_a   1.000
_cell.length_b   1.000
_cell.length_c   1.000
_cell.angle_alpha   90.00
_cell.angle_beta   90.00
_cell.angle_gamma   90.00
#
_symmetry.space_group_name_H-M   'P 1'
#
loop_
_entity.id
_entity.type
_entity.pdbx_description
1 polymer ?
#
loop_
_entity_poly.entity_id
_entity_poly.type
_entity_poly.pdbx_seq_one_letter_code
_entity_poly.pdbx_strand_id
1 'polypeptide(L)' 'MGLLKTALIGAAVYGAIKYITKKDAYGRSIADDIRDKAPEWMDKAKNFKKDMQGKYREFTDEYYEVKP' A
#
# COMPACT_ATOMS: atom_id res chain seq x y z
N MET A 1 -4.72 11.86 -17.26
CA MET A 1 -3.75 10.74 -17.13
C MET A 1 -4.12 9.92 -15.90
N GLY A 2 -4.82 8.79 -16.02
CA GLY A 2 -5.26 8.08 -14.80
C GLY A 2 -5.72 6.64 -14.96
N LEU A 3 -6.37 6.28 -16.08
CA LEU A 3 -6.99 4.95 -16.23
C LEU A 3 -6.02 3.78 -16.16
N LEU A 4 -4.84 3.90 -16.79
CA LEU A 4 -3.83 2.84 -16.76
C LEU A 4 -3.28 2.62 -15.34
N LYS A 5 -3.08 3.71 -14.58
CA LYS A 5 -2.58 3.63 -13.19
C LYS A 5 -3.62 2.99 -12.27
N THR A 6 -4.89 3.36 -12.39
CA THR A 6 -5.98 2.71 -11.63
C THR A 6 -6.20 1.27 -12.06
N ALA A 7 -6.09 0.95 -13.35
CA ALA A 7 -6.18 -0.43 -13.84
C ALA A 7 -5.04 -1.31 -13.33
N LEU A 8 -3.81 -0.78 -13.27
CA LEU A 8 -2.64 -1.51 -12.78
C LEU A 8 -2.71 -1.72 -11.26
N ILE A 9 -3.18 -0.72 -10.51
CA ILE A 9 -3.49 -0.87 -9.07
C ILE A 9 -4.62 -1.90 -8.88
N GLY A 10 -5.68 -1.83 -9.68
CA GLY A 10 -6.79 -2.78 -9.63
C GLY A 10 -6.35 -4.21 -9.92
N ALA A 11 -5.49 -4.41 -10.92
CA ALA A 11 -4.91 -5.71 -11.26
C ALA A 11 -4.01 -6.26 -10.14
N ALA A 12 -3.18 -5.40 -9.52
CA ALA A 12 -2.34 -5.79 -8.39
C ALA A 12 -3.17 -6.18 -7.17
N VAL A 13 -4.20 -5.40 -6.82
CA VAL A 13 -5.12 -5.70 -5.73
C VAL A 13 -5.89 -6.99 -6.01
N TYR A 14 -6.41 -7.17 -7.22
CA TYR A 14 -7.11 -8.39 -7.63
C TYR A 14 -6.18 -9.61 -7.58
N GLY A 15 -4.92 -9.47 -8.02
CA GLY A 15 -3.92 -10.52 -7.94
C GLY A 15 -3.57 -10.90 -6.49
N ALA A 16 -3.39 -9.91 -5.62
CA ALA A 16 -3.16 -10.13 -4.20
C ALA A 16 -4.35 -10.81 -3.52
N ILE A 17 -5.58 -10.30 -3.73
CA ILE A 17 -6.80 -10.92 -3.21
C ILE A 17 -6.93 -12.34 -3.75
N LYS A 18 -6.77 -12.57 -5.06
CA LYS A 18 -6.87 -13.89 -5.68
C LYS A 18 -5.82 -14.87 -5.18
N TYR A 19 -4.63 -14.39 -4.83
CA TYR A 19 -3.56 -15.21 -4.25
C TYR A 19 -3.83 -15.56 -2.78
N ILE A 20 -4.25 -14.58 -1.99
CA ILE A 20 -4.60 -14.76 -0.57
C ILE A 20 -5.88 -15.61 -0.41
N THR A 21 -6.85 -15.45 -1.32
CA THR A 21 -8.10 -16.24 -1.36
C THR A 21 -7.96 -17.57 -2.08
N LYS A 22 -6.88 -17.79 -2.85
CA LYS A 22 -6.52 -19.13 -3.30
C LYS A 22 -6.20 -19.91 -2.02
N LYS A 23 -7.09 -20.85 -1.67
CA LYS A 23 -6.89 -21.78 -0.56
C LYS A 23 -5.54 -22.47 -0.74
N ASP A 24 -4.54 -22.02 0.01
CA ASP A 24 -3.36 -22.83 0.25
C ASP A 24 -3.73 -23.98 1.21
N ALA A 25 -2.97 -25.07 1.15
CA ALA A 25 -3.32 -26.42 1.63
C ALA A 25 -3.56 -26.56 3.15
N TYR A 26 -3.67 -25.46 3.90
CA TYR A 26 -3.57 -25.46 5.36
C TYR A 26 -4.88 -25.35 6.14
N GLY A 27 -6.02 -25.03 5.51
CA GLY A 27 -7.32 -25.07 6.19
C GLY A 27 -7.39 -24.29 7.52
N ARG A 28 -6.49 -23.34 7.76
CA ARG A 28 -6.37 -22.50 8.96
C ARG A 28 -6.27 -21.03 8.56
N SER A 29 -7.29 -20.26 8.95
CA SER A 29 -7.34 -18.85 9.40
C SER A 29 -6.24 -17.83 9.05
N ILE A 30 -5.54 -17.88 7.90
CA ILE A 30 -4.71 -16.75 7.43
C ILE A 30 -5.56 -15.48 7.27
N ALA A 31 -6.84 -15.63 6.95
CA ALA A 31 -7.80 -14.51 6.93
C ALA A 31 -8.05 -13.91 8.32
N ASP A 32 -8.08 -14.72 9.40
CA ASP A 32 -8.19 -14.21 10.77
C ASP A 32 -6.85 -13.63 11.23
N ASP A 33 -5.71 -14.23 10.91
CA ASP A 33 -4.39 -13.66 11.23
C ASP A 33 -4.15 -12.32 10.50
N ILE A 34 -4.63 -12.19 9.25
CA ILE A 34 -4.61 -10.90 8.52
C ILE A 34 -5.59 -9.93 9.16
N ARG A 35 -6.74 -10.37 9.67
CA ARG A 35 -7.74 -9.53 10.33
C ARG A 35 -7.28 -9.05 11.71
N ASP A 36 -6.63 -9.91 12.49
CA ASP A 36 -6.04 -9.60 13.78
C ASP A 36 -4.78 -8.74 13.63
N LYS A 37 -3.98 -8.94 12.58
CA LYS A 37 -2.83 -8.09 12.25
C LYS A 37 -3.18 -6.89 11.36
N ALA A 38 -4.42 -6.78 10.87
CA ALA A 38 -4.89 -5.66 10.06
C ALA A 38 -4.64 -4.29 10.72
N PRO A 39 -4.91 -4.09 12.03
CA PRO A 39 -4.59 -2.83 12.69
C PRO A 39 -3.09 -2.51 12.62
N GLU A 40 -2.19 -3.47 12.85
CA GLU A 40 -0.75 -3.26 12.75
C GLU A 40 -0.32 -2.90 11.33
N TRP A 41 -0.94 -3.50 10.31
CA TRP A 41 -0.63 -3.23 8.90
C TRP A 41 -1.13 -1.84 8.49
N MET A 42 -2.29 -1.43 9.02
CA MET A 42 -2.83 -0.08 8.85
C MET A 42 -1.92 0.97 9.49
N ASP A 43 -1.42 0.72 10.69
CA ASP A 43 -0.50 1.64 11.38
C ASP A 43 0.86 1.72 10.68
N LYS A 44 1.41 0.58 10.21
CA LYS A 44 2.61 0.57 9.37
C LYS A 44 2.39 1.34 8.07
N ALA A 45 1.26 1.15 7.40
CA ALA A 45 0.93 1.87 6.17
C ALA A 45 0.78 3.38 6.40
N LYS A 46 0.15 3.80 7.51
CA LYS A 46 0.04 5.21 7.91
C LYS A 46 1.40 5.83 8.19
N ASN A 47 2.25 5.16 8.96
CA ASN A 47 3.61 5.64 9.25
C ASN A 47 4.45 5.73 7.98
N PHE A 48 4.42 4.70 7.13
CA PHE A 48 5.11 4.72 5.84
C PHE A 48 4.63 5.84 4.93
N LYS A 49 3.31 6.09 4.86
CA LYS A 49 2.75 7.21 4.11
C LYS A 49 3.20 8.56 4.69
N LYS A 50 3.27 8.69 6.02
CA LYS A 50 3.71 9.92 6.70
C LYS A 50 5.19 10.19 6.43
N ASP A 51 6.04 9.16 6.50
CA ASP A 51 7.46 9.25 6.17
C ASP A 51 7.67 9.59 4.69
N MET A 52 6.94 8.92 3.80
CA MET A 52 7.00 9.23 2.37
C MET A 52 6.48 10.62 2.06
N GLN A 53 5.42 11.09 2.72
CA GLN A 53 4.90 12.44 2.52
C GLN A 53 5.84 13.51 3.08
N GLY A 54 6.51 13.24 4.21
CA GLY A 54 7.56 14.11 4.75
C GLY A 54 8.72 14.24 3.77
N LYS A 55 9.26 13.12 3.29
CA LYS A 55 10.32 13.10 2.27
C LYS A 55 9.89 13.71 0.95
N TYR A 56 8.65 13.46 0.50
CA TYR A 56 8.14 14.07 -0.73
C TYR A 56 7.99 15.58 -0.58
N ARG A 57 7.48 16.07 0.56
CA ARG A 57 7.37 17.52 0.82
C ARG A 57 8.73 18.18 0.83
N GLU A 58 9.67 17.60 1.58
CA GLU A 58 11.06 18.07 1.65
C GLU A 58 11.69 18.11 0.25
N PHE A 59 11.55 17.04 -0.53
CA PHE A 59 12.07 16.99 -1.90
C PHE A 59 11.37 17.98 -2.84
N THR A 60 10.07 18.20 -2.69
CA THR A 60 9.35 19.18 -3.51
C THR A 60 9.69 20.61 -3.12
N ASP A 61 9.77 20.91 -1.82
CA ASP A 61 10.08 22.25 -1.32
C ASP A 61 11.53 22.64 -1.69
N GLU A 62 12.49 21.72 -1.58
CA GLU A 62 13.87 21.93 -2.06
C GLU A 62 13.92 22.17 -3.59
N TYR A 63 13.06 21.50 -4.37
CA TYR A 63 12.95 21.76 -5.82
C TYR A 63 12.33 23.12 -6.17
N TYR A 64 11.49 23.68 -5.30
CA TYR A 64 10.87 25.00 -5.51
C TYR A 64 11.73 26.16 -4.99
N GLU A 65 12.57 25.96 -3.97
CA GLU A 65 13.50 27.01 -3.49
C GLU A 65 14.71 27.21 -4.41
N VAL A 66 15.14 26.19 -5.16
CA VAL A 66 16.35 26.26 -6.01
C VAL A 66 16.06 26.86 -7.40
N LYS A 67 14.81 27.20 -7.72
CA LYS A 67 14.45 27.85 -8.99
C LYS A 67 13.52 29.06 -8.78
N PRO A 68 14.01 30.30 -8.96
CA PRO A 68 13.14 31.46 -9.11
C PRO A 68 12.38 31.46 -10.44
#